data_AF-A0A2Z6G7U6-F1
#
_entry.id   AF-A0A2Z6G7U6-F1
#
_cell.length_a   1.000
_cell.length_b   1.000
_cell.length_c   1.000
_cell.angle_alpha   90.00
_cell.angle_beta   90.00
_cell.angle_gamma   90.00
#
_symmetry.space_group_name_H-M   'P 1'
#
loop_
_entity.id
_entity.type
_entity.pdbx_description
1 polymer ?
#
loop_
_entity_poly.entity_id
_entity_poly.type
_entity_poly.pdbx_seq_one_letter_code
_entity_poly.pdbx_strand_id
1 'polypeptide(L)'
;MLNGPSIIISLFFCFVSGAYACCKCDCQSGWEWFGGSCYLFDETERGWEDSKTFCESQNAALVTVESSEEDDFIRGVISAQSAFHYYWIGGSWDAEHSEYRWIDGSSISFNGWGPNRPDADEGCMDYLNYKEIVWQWNDHQDCVNTKGPSICETDCSE
;
A
#
# COMPACT_ATOMS: atom_id res chain seq x y z
N MET A 1 -27.35 31.64 43.12
CA MET A 1 -27.72 31.44 41.71
C MET A 1 -26.58 31.99 40.87
N LEU A 2 -25.73 31.10 40.37
CA LEU A 2 -24.50 31.41 39.65
C LEU A 2 -24.85 31.63 38.17
N ASN A 3 -24.39 32.71 37.55
CA ASN A 3 -24.41 32.89 36.09
C ASN A 3 -22.98 33.21 35.64
N GLY A 4 -22.30 32.20 35.08
CA GLY A 4 -20.96 32.31 34.49
C GLY A 4 -21.01 32.71 33.00
N PRO A 5 -19.86 33.10 32.40
CA PRO A 5 -19.80 33.54 31.02
C PRO A 5 -19.90 32.35 30.04
N SER A 6 -20.54 32.61 28.90
CA SER A 6 -20.78 31.65 27.82
C SER A 6 -19.47 31.13 27.22
N ILE A 7 -19.33 29.81 27.18
CA ILE A 7 -18.29 29.11 26.42
C ILE A 7 -18.76 29.09 24.95
N ILE A 8 -18.08 29.82 24.07
CA ILE A 8 -18.23 29.67 22.62
C ILE A 8 -17.42 28.43 22.24
N ILE A 9 -18.09 27.28 22.14
CA ILE A 9 -17.53 26.11 21.46
C ILE A 9 -17.52 26.48 19.97
N SER A 10 -16.33 26.74 19.43
CA SER A 10 -16.14 26.90 17.99
C SER A 10 -16.42 25.55 17.33
N LEU A 11 -17.68 25.32 16.98
CA LEU A 11 -18.07 24.26 16.07
C LEU A 11 -17.45 24.62 14.72
N PHE A 12 -16.40 23.88 14.34
CA PHE A 12 -16.00 23.77 12.94
C PHE A 12 -17.16 23.08 12.21
N PHE A 13 -18.17 23.87 11.85
CA PHE A 13 -19.16 23.45 10.87
C PHE A 13 -18.42 23.38 9.54
N CYS A 14 -18.05 22.17 9.14
CA CYS A 14 -17.80 21.89 7.73
C CYS A 14 -19.16 22.06 7.02
N PHE A 15 -19.45 23.29 6.59
CA PHE A 15 -20.66 23.60 5.83
C PHE A 15 -20.53 22.90 4.48
N VAL A 16 -21.22 21.77 4.35
CA VAL A 16 -21.36 20.99 3.12
C VAL A 16 -22.10 21.85 2.09
N SER A 17 -21.37 22.50 1.20
CA SER A 17 -21.90 22.97 -0.07
C SER A 17 -21.32 22.13 -1.19
N GLY A 18 -22.08 21.11 -1.60
CA GLY A 18 -22.10 20.61 -2.98
C GLY A 18 -20.75 20.44 -3.69
N ALA A 19 -19.90 19.58 -3.16
CA ALA A 19 -18.92 18.81 -3.91
C ALA A 19 -18.48 17.66 -3.00
N TYR A 20 -18.60 16.41 -3.45
CA TYR A 20 -17.86 15.29 -2.88
C TYR A 20 -16.38 15.47 -3.26
N ALA A 21 -15.74 16.51 -2.73
CA ALA A 21 -14.30 16.58 -2.75
C ALA A 21 -13.85 15.64 -1.64
N CYS A 22 -13.35 14.45 -2.03
CA CYS A 22 -12.51 13.67 -1.13
C CYS A 22 -11.46 14.63 -0.58
N CYS A 23 -11.51 14.90 0.73
CA CYS A 23 -10.55 15.79 1.37
C CYS A 23 -9.19 15.11 1.17
N LYS A 24 -8.28 15.73 0.44
CA LYS A 24 -6.88 15.28 0.40
C LYS A 24 -6.42 15.22 1.86
N CYS A 25 -6.10 14.04 2.36
CA CYS A 25 -5.56 13.94 3.70
C CYS A 25 -4.09 14.39 3.70
N ASP A 26 -3.67 14.97 4.83
CA ASP A 26 -2.27 15.33 5.02
C ASP A 26 -1.49 14.05 5.37
N CYS A 27 -0.82 13.49 4.37
CA CYS A 27 0.13 12.41 4.59
C CYS A 27 1.33 12.91 5.40
N GLN A 28 1.89 12.03 6.24
CA GLN A 28 3.11 12.34 6.98
C GLN A 28 4.26 12.67 6.03
N SER A 29 5.25 13.44 6.50
CA SER A 29 6.44 13.75 5.69
C SER A 29 7.10 12.45 5.20
N GLY A 30 7.36 12.35 3.89
CA GLY A 30 7.93 11.17 3.25
C GLY A 30 6.90 10.18 2.71
N TRP A 31 5.60 10.44 2.90
CA TRP A 31 4.51 9.65 2.32
C TRP A 31 3.88 10.40 1.15
N GLU A 32 3.53 9.67 0.10
CA GLU A 32 2.88 10.18 -1.09
C GLU A 32 1.36 9.94 -1.01
N TRP A 33 0.56 10.95 -1.35
CA TRP A 33 -0.90 10.82 -1.35
C TRP A 33 -1.40 10.37 -2.72
N PHE A 34 -2.26 9.36 -2.75
CA PHE A 34 -3.03 8.98 -3.93
C PHE A 34 -4.34 8.30 -3.52
N GLY A 35 -5.43 8.51 -4.27
CA GLY A 35 -6.64 7.69 -4.14
C GLY A 35 -7.41 7.73 -2.81
N GLY A 36 -6.98 8.49 -1.79
CA GLY A 36 -7.54 8.39 -0.44
C GLY A 36 -6.67 7.60 0.55
N SER A 37 -5.47 7.22 0.12
CA SER A 37 -4.44 6.55 0.92
C SER A 37 -3.13 7.35 0.91
N CYS A 38 -2.27 7.05 1.88
CA CYS A 38 -0.90 7.50 1.94
C CYS A 38 0.05 6.32 1.73
N TYR A 39 1.07 6.51 0.90
CA TYR A 39 2.02 5.47 0.52
C TYR A 39 3.45 5.83 0.93
N LEU A 40 4.15 4.88 1.55
CA LEU A 40 5.57 5.00 1.87
C LEU A 40 6.37 4.02 1.01
N PHE A 41 7.22 4.55 0.15
CA PHE A 41 8.18 3.77 -0.64
C PHE A 41 9.48 3.65 0.17
N ASP A 42 9.55 2.64 1.04
CA ASP A 42 10.71 2.42 1.91
C ASP A 42 11.82 1.67 1.18
N GLU A 43 12.95 2.35 1.01
CA GLU A 43 14.14 1.83 0.35
C GLU A 43 14.99 0.88 1.25
N THR A 44 14.62 0.73 2.52
CA THR A 44 15.38 -0.12 3.44
C THR A 44 15.17 -1.61 3.13
N GLU A 45 16.24 -2.29 2.75
CA GLU A 45 16.18 -3.69 2.33
C GLU A 45 15.82 -4.65 3.48
N ARG A 46 14.63 -5.26 3.40
CA ARG A 46 14.09 -6.23 4.36
C ARG A 46 13.48 -7.43 3.65
N GLY A 47 13.32 -8.53 4.39
CA GLY A 47 12.54 -9.68 3.90
C GLY A 47 11.07 -9.29 3.91
N TRP A 48 10.22 -9.98 3.16
CA TRP A 48 8.80 -9.68 3.08
C TRP A 48 8.13 -9.63 4.47
N GLU A 49 8.42 -10.61 5.35
CA GLU A 49 7.86 -10.64 6.71
C GLU A 49 8.37 -9.48 7.59
N ASP A 50 9.65 -9.12 7.44
CA ASP A 50 10.26 -7.98 8.14
C ASP A 50 9.70 -6.64 7.62
N SER A 51 9.43 -6.55 6.31
CA SER A 51 8.80 -5.39 5.66
C SER A 51 7.34 -5.23 6.11
N LYS A 52 6.59 -6.33 6.24
CA LYS A 52 5.25 -6.33 6.84
C LYS A 52 5.27 -5.76 8.25
N THR A 53 6.14 -6.30 9.10
CA THR A 53 6.34 -5.82 10.48
C THR A 53 6.76 -4.35 10.52
N PHE A 54 7.58 -3.91 9.56
CA PHE A 54 7.97 -2.51 9.44
C PHE A 54 6.77 -1.61 9.12
N CYS A 55 5.94 -1.94 8.13
CA CYS A 55 4.75 -1.15 7.81
C CYS A 55 3.78 -1.09 9.00
N GLU A 56 3.57 -2.22 9.69
CA GLU A 56 2.77 -2.26 10.93
C GLU A 56 3.31 -1.30 12.01
N SER A 57 4.64 -1.19 12.14
CA SER A 57 5.27 -0.24 13.07
C SER A 57 5.01 1.24 12.74
N GLN A 58 4.61 1.53 11.50
CA GLN A 58 4.22 2.86 11.05
C GLN A 58 2.71 3.13 11.18
N ASN A 59 1.93 2.21 11.77
CA ASN A 59 0.45 2.21 11.73
C ASN A 59 -0.07 2.15 10.27
N ALA A 60 0.58 1.32 9.47
CA ALA A 60 0.26 1.06 8.07
C ALA A 60 0.30 -0.46 7.81
N ALA A 61 0.02 -0.86 6.58
CA ALA A 61 0.19 -2.24 6.11
C ALA A 61 1.12 -2.23 4.89
N LEU A 62 1.63 -3.39 4.46
CA LEU A 62 2.14 -3.49 3.09
C LEU A 62 0.98 -3.23 2.12
N VAL A 63 1.25 -2.49 1.06
CA VAL A 63 0.23 -2.02 0.12
C VAL A 63 -0.62 -3.16 -0.46
N THR A 64 -1.92 -2.93 -0.50
CA THR A 64 -2.88 -3.74 -1.26
C THR A 64 -3.26 -2.97 -2.51
N VAL A 65 -3.45 -3.65 -3.65
CA VAL A 65 -3.70 -2.94 -4.91
C VAL A 65 -5.08 -3.32 -5.43
N GLU A 66 -6.03 -2.40 -5.31
CA GLU A 66 -7.45 -2.66 -5.55
C GLU A 66 -7.95 -2.14 -6.91
N SER A 67 -7.16 -1.29 -7.59
CA SER A 67 -7.56 -0.65 -8.84
C SER A 67 -6.42 -0.46 -9.83
N SER A 68 -6.76 -0.30 -11.11
CA SER A 68 -5.80 0.05 -12.16
C SER A 68 -5.17 1.41 -11.94
N GLU A 69 -5.91 2.36 -11.39
CA GLU A 69 -5.47 3.72 -11.13
C GLU A 69 -4.38 3.74 -10.04
N GLU A 70 -4.55 2.91 -9.01
CA GLU A 70 -3.56 2.70 -7.96
C GLU A 70 -2.30 1.98 -8.48
N ASP A 71 -2.48 0.91 -9.27
CA ASP A 71 -1.37 0.24 -9.95
C ASP A 71 -0.56 1.23 -10.81
N ASP A 72 -1.23 2.03 -11.64
CA ASP A 72 -0.59 3.06 -12.48
C ASP A 72 0.19 4.09 -11.65
N PHE A 73 -0.37 4.53 -10.51
CA PHE A 73 0.29 5.44 -9.59
C PHE A 73 1.57 4.82 -9.01
N ILE A 74 1.48 3.61 -8.45
CA ILE A 74 2.62 2.91 -7.85
C ILE A 74 3.71 2.70 -8.90
N ARG A 75 3.36 2.20 -10.09
CA ARG A 75 4.29 2.00 -11.21
C ARG A 75 4.94 3.31 -11.64
N GLY A 76 4.21 4.42 -11.65
CA GLY A 76 4.74 5.75 -11.94
C GLY A 76 5.84 6.16 -10.96
N VAL A 77 5.64 5.92 -9.66
CA VAL A 77 6.62 6.25 -8.62
C VAL A 77 7.86 5.35 -8.69
N ILE A 78 7.68 4.02 -8.71
CA ILE A 78 8.81 3.07 -8.67
C ILE A 78 9.59 3.05 -9.99
N SER A 79 8.96 3.34 -11.14
CA SER A 79 9.68 3.45 -12.42
C SER A 79 10.58 4.69 -12.54
N ALA A 80 10.27 5.74 -11.78
CA ALA A 80 11.11 6.92 -11.68
C ALA A 80 12.34 6.68 -10.78
N GLN A 81 12.28 5.67 -9.90
CA GLN A 81 13.38 5.27 -9.04
C GLN A 81 14.23 4.21 -9.76
N SER A 82 15.52 4.51 -10.01
CA SER A 82 16.41 3.59 -10.73
C SER A 82 17.25 2.68 -9.83
N ALA A 83 17.04 2.73 -8.51
CA ALA A 83 17.89 2.05 -7.53
C ALA A 83 17.53 0.57 -7.34
N PHE A 84 16.25 0.23 -7.47
CA PHE A 84 15.72 -1.11 -7.22
C PHE A 84 14.98 -1.63 -8.46
N HIS A 85 14.86 -2.96 -8.55
CA HIS A 85 14.15 -3.64 -9.63
C HIS A 85 12.94 -4.43 -9.13
N TYR A 86 12.67 -4.41 -7.83
CA TYR A 86 11.47 -4.96 -7.24
C TYR A 86 11.12 -4.25 -5.92
N TYR A 87 9.86 -4.35 -5.49
CA TYR A 87 9.38 -3.86 -4.20
C TYR A 87 8.35 -4.83 -3.62
N TRP A 88 8.49 -5.20 -2.34
CA TRP A 88 7.50 -6.02 -1.64
C TRP A 88 6.16 -5.31 -1.50
N ILE A 89 5.07 -6.07 -1.70
CA ILE A 89 3.67 -5.64 -1.53
C ILE A 89 2.90 -6.62 -0.65
N GLY A 90 1.69 -6.25 -0.23
CA GLY A 90 0.92 -6.94 0.80
C GLY A 90 0.20 -8.20 0.34
N GLY A 91 0.74 -8.94 -0.62
CA GLY A 91 0.14 -10.19 -1.10
C GLY A 91 1.00 -11.42 -0.82
N SER A 92 0.37 -12.55 -0.49
CA SER A 92 1.05 -13.83 -0.29
C SER A 92 0.12 -15.02 -0.55
N TRP A 93 0.70 -16.21 -0.68
CA TRP A 93 -0.08 -17.45 -0.74
C TRP A 93 -0.84 -17.70 0.57
N ASP A 94 -2.14 -17.93 0.46
CA ASP A 94 -3.00 -18.38 1.56
C ASP A 94 -3.29 -19.88 1.41
N ALA A 95 -2.68 -20.68 2.28
CA ALA A 95 -2.83 -22.14 2.28
C ALA A 95 -4.25 -22.60 2.66
N GLU A 96 -5.02 -21.83 3.44
CA GLU A 96 -6.39 -22.18 3.82
C GLU A 96 -7.33 -22.09 2.63
N HIS A 97 -7.17 -21.04 1.81
CA HIS A 97 -7.99 -20.78 0.63
C HIS A 97 -7.38 -21.37 -0.66
N SER A 98 -6.12 -21.79 -0.63
CA SER A 98 -5.36 -22.28 -1.79
C SER A 98 -5.32 -21.26 -2.94
N GLU A 99 -5.08 -19.99 -2.60
CA GLU A 99 -4.97 -18.88 -3.56
C GLU A 99 -4.10 -17.75 -3.01
N TYR A 100 -3.65 -16.84 -3.89
CA TYR A 100 -3.00 -15.59 -3.47
C TYR A 100 -4.04 -14.59 -2.95
N ARG A 101 -3.79 -14.01 -1.78
CA ARG A 101 -4.66 -13.03 -1.12
C ARG A 101 -3.86 -11.87 -0.56
N TRP A 102 -4.54 -10.77 -0.29
CA TRP A 102 -3.98 -9.64 0.43
C TRP A 102 -3.84 -9.96 1.92
N ILE A 103 -2.89 -9.32 2.60
CA ILE A 103 -2.59 -9.54 4.02
C ILE A 103 -3.71 -9.14 4.98
N ASP A 104 -4.66 -8.33 4.53
CA ASP A 104 -5.89 -8.01 5.25
C ASP A 104 -6.94 -9.14 5.17
N GLY A 105 -6.63 -10.19 4.40
CA GLY A 105 -7.46 -11.35 4.17
C GLY A 105 -8.45 -11.18 3.02
N SER A 106 -8.44 -10.07 2.28
CA SER A 106 -9.31 -9.88 1.12
C SER A 106 -8.80 -10.64 -0.12
N SER A 107 -9.70 -11.03 -1.01
CA SER A 107 -9.36 -11.70 -2.27
C SER A 107 -8.88 -10.71 -3.31
N ILE A 108 -7.90 -11.09 -4.14
CA ILE A 108 -7.43 -10.29 -5.27
C ILE A 108 -8.57 -10.08 -6.29
N SER A 109 -9.00 -8.84 -6.48
CA SER A 109 -10.08 -8.43 -7.40
C SER A 109 -9.55 -7.78 -8.69
N PHE A 110 -8.50 -6.96 -8.57
CA PHE A 110 -7.73 -6.41 -9.68
C PHE A 110 -6.57 -7.36 -10.04
N ASN A 111 -6.27 -7.51 -11.32
CA ASN A 111 -5.19 -8.39 -11.79
C ASN A 111 -4.01 -7.57 -12.30
N GLY A 112 -2.97 -7.42 -11.47
CA GLY A 112 -1.70 -6.81 -11.84
C GLY A 112 -0.56 -7.81 -12.10
N TRP A 113 -0.84 -9.11 -12.21
CA TRP A 113 0.19 -10.12 -12.47
C TRP A 113 0.93 -9.89 -13.79
N GLY A 114 2.25 -10.08 -13.75
CA GLY A 114 3.10 -10.08 -14.93
C GLY A 114 2.84 -11.28 -15.84
N PRO A 115 3.38 -11.25 -17.07
CA PRO A 115 3.25 -12.37 -18.01
C PRO A 115 3.75 -13.70 -17.40
N ASN A 116 2.88 -14.71 -17.42
CA ASN A 116 3.12 -16.05 -16.86
C ASN A 116 3.35 -16.07 -15.33
N ARG A 117 2.78 -15.11 -14.60
CA ARG A 117 2.74 -15.11 -13.13
C ARG A 117 1.31 -15.38 -12.63
N PRO A 118 1.12 -15.92 -11.42
CA PRO A 118 2.17 -16.44 -10.53
C PRO A 118 2.88 -17.69 -11.09
N ASP A 119 4.14 -17.93 -10.74
CA ASP A 119 4.93 -19.10 -11.18
C ASP A 119 5.65 -19.87 -10.07
N ALA A 120 5.62 -19.37 -8.83
CA ALA A 120 5.96 -20.07 -7.61
C ALA A 120 4.68 -20.60 -6.94
N ASP A 121 4.74 -21.83 -6.42
CA ASP A 121 3.52 -22.47 -5.91
C ASP A 121 2.96 -21.77 -4.67
N GLU A 122 3.80 -21.14 -3.83
CA GLU A 122 3.39 -20.66 -2.49
C GLU A 122 4.30 -19.51 -1.97
N GLY A 123 4.38 -18.37 -2.69
CA GLY A 123 5.32 -17.27 -2.39
C GLY A 123 4.71 -15.99 -1.79
N CYS A 124 5.53 -14.94 -1.76
CA CYS A 124 5.14 -13.57 -1.40
C CYS A 124 5.24 -12.64 -2.61
N MET A 125 4.36 -11.64 -2.68
CA MET A 125 4.20 -10.81 -3.86
C MET A 125 5.14 -9.58 -3.85
N ASP A 126 5.67 -9.25 -5.02
CA ASP A 126 6.40 -8.02 -5.30
C ASP A 126 5.92 -7.37 -6.61
N TYR A 127 6.13 -6.06 -6.75
CA TYR A 127 6.27 -5.48 -8.09
C TYR A 127 7.66 -5.82 -8.61
N LEU A 128 7.78 -6.31 -9.85
CA LEU A 128 9.06 -6.68 -10.46
C LEU A 128 9.27 -5.97 -11.80
N ASN A 129 10.50 -5.53 -12.04
CA ASN A 129 10.97 -5.04 -13.32
C ASN A 129 12.11 -5.93 -13.84
N TYR A 130 11.75 -6.95 -14.62
CA TYR A 130 12.69 -7.93 -15.15
C TYR A 130 12.20 -8.57 -16.46
N LYS A 131 13.00 -8.45 -17.52
CA LYS A 131 12.68 -8.96 -18.87
C LYS A 131 11.34 -8.41 -19.39
N GLU A 132 10.34 -9.27 -19.56
CA GLU A 132 9.01 -8.95 -20.09
C GLU A 132 8.06 -8.41 -19.00
N ILE A 133 8.47 -8.48 -17.71
CA ILE A 133 7.70 -7.96 -16.58
C ILE A 133 8.15 -6.52 -16.36
N VAL A 134 7.24 -5.57 -16.59
CA VAL A 134 7.52 -4.13 -16.50
C VAL A 134 6.72 -3.52 -15.36
N TRP A 135 7.28 -3.60 -14.15
CA TRP A 135 6.63 -3.19 -12.91
C TRP A 135 5.24 -3.80 -12.77
N GLN A 136 5.16 -5.12 -12.87
CA GLN A 136 3.93 -5.89 -12.66
C GLN A 136 4.19 -6.92 -11.56
N TRP A 137 3.12 -7.52 -11.04
CA TRP A 137 3.25 -8.41 -9.90
C TRP A 137 3.96 -9.69 -10.28
N ASN A 138 4.80 -10.13 -9.36
CA ASN A 138 5.49 -11.39 -9.37
C ASN A 138 5.40 -11.99 -7.97
N ASP A 139 5.57 -13.30 -7.90
CA ASP A 139 5.62 -14.08 -6.68
C ASP A 139 7.04 -14.62 -6.46
N HIS A 140 7.52 -14.46 -5.23
CA HIS A 140 8.85 -14.84 -4.81
C HIS A 140 8.79 -15.89 -3.70
N GLN A 141 9.43 -17.04 -3.92
CA GLN A 141 9.38 -18.17 -2.97
C GLN A 141 10.09 -17.88 -1.63
N ASP A 142 11.24 -17.19 -1.66
CA ASP A 142 11.97 -16.84 -0.44
C ASP A 142 11.49 -15.51 0.14
N CYS A 143 10.46 -15.58 0.97
CA CYS A 143 9.89 -14.42 1.67
C CYS A 143 10.79 -13.87 2.80
N VAL A 144 11.82 -14.60 3.24
CA VAL A 144 12.54 -14.29 4.48
C VAL A 144 13.93 -13.74 4.19
N ASN A 145 14.69 -14.42 3.32
CA ASN A 145 16.10 -14.11 3.10
C ASN A 145 16.34 -13.20 1.89
N THR A 146 15.42 -13.13 0.93
CA THR A 146 15.49 -12.10 -0.12
C THR A 146 15.18 -10.75 0.51
N LYS A 147 16.18 -9.87 0.57
CA LYS A 147 16.06 -8.54 1.18
C LYS A 147 15.88 -7.49 0.09
N GLY A 148 14.82 -6.68 0.17
CA GLY A 148 14.51 -5.64 -0.80
C GLY A 148 13.62 -4.54 -0.20
N PRO A 149 13.36 -3.48 -0.97
CA PRO A 149 12.52 -2.38 -0.52
C PRO A 149 11.04 -2.82 -0.46
N SER A 150 10.20 -2.01 0.15
CA SER A 150 8.77 -2.30 0.31
C SER A 150 7.90 -1.07 0.18
N ILE A 151 6.63 -1.27 -0.14
CA ILE A 151 5.64 -0.20 -0.22
C ILE A 151 4.63 -0.40 0.92
N CYS A 152 4.55 0.57 1.83
CA CYS A 152 3.51 0.61 2.85
C CYS A 152 2.34 1.50 2.41
N GLU A 153 1.16 1.19 2.89
CA GLU A 153 -0.08 1.92 2.66
C GLU A 153 -0.84 2.11 3.98
N THR A 154 -1.44 3.27 4.16
CA THR A 154 -2.42 3.52 5.22
C THR A 154 -3.53 4.41 4.68
N ASP A 155 -4.78 4.08 5.04
CA ASP A 155 -5.93 4.90 4.69
C ASP A 155 -5.83 6.26 5.38
N CYS A 156 -6.34 7.29 4.70
CA CYS A 156 -6.61 8.56 5.35
C CYS A 156 -7.61 8.36 6.52
N SER A 157 -7.13 8.31 7.77
CA SER A 157 -8.02 8.39 8.93
C SER A 157 -8.57 9.82 9.08
N GLU A 158 -9.89 9.98 9.11
CA GLU A 158 -10.56 11.23 9.53
C GLU A 158 -10.22 11.63 10.98
#